data_AF-A0A4U9TSN0-F1
#
_entry.id   AF-A0A4U9TSN0-F1
#
_cell.length_a   1.000
_cell.length_b   1.000
_cell.length_c   1.000
_cell.angle_alpha   90.00
_cell.angle_beta   90.00
_cell.angle_gamma   90.00
#
_symmetry.space_group_name_H-M   'P 1'
#
loop_
_entity.id
_entity.type
_entity.pdbx_description
1 polymer ?
#
loop_
_entity_poly.entity_id
_entity_poly.type
_entity_poly.pdbx_seq_one_letter_code
_entity_poly.pdbx_strand_id
1 'polypeptide(L)'
;MASILGINTDRVISLVFVIGAAMAGLAGVLVTMNYGTFDFYVGFIIGVKAFTAAVLGGIGSLPGAMLGGLLLGVAEAQFAGMVNSDYKDVFSFGLLVVILIFRPQGLLGRPMVAKV
;
A
#
# COMPACT_ATOMS: atom_id res chain seq x y z
N MET A 1 -20.31 -6.95 19.65
CA MET A 1 -19.73 -7.66 20.82
C MET A 1 -18.81 -6.77 21.65
N ALA A 2 -17.93 -5.93 21.07
CA ALA A 2 -17.08 -5.00 21.84
C ALA A 2 -17.83 -3.92 22.67
N SER A 3 -18.98 -3.43 22.18
CA SER A 3 -19.82 -2.47 22.92
C SER A 3 -20.43 -3.05 24.20
N ILE A 4 -20.58 -4.37 24.30
CA ILE A 4 -21.13 -5.07 25.47
C ILE A 4 -20.07 -5.18 26.59
N LEU A 5 -18.79 -5.05 26.25
CA LEU A 5 -17.66 -5.05 27.19
C LEU A 5 -17.31 -3.64 27.72
N GLY A 6 -18.17 -2.64 27.48
CA GLY A 6 -17.95 -1.26 27.91
C GLY A 6 -16.92 -0.48 27.08
N ILE A 7 -16.48 -1.03 25.93
CA ILE A 7 -15.57 -0.35 25.02
C ILE A 7 -16.38 0.55 24.09
N ASN A 8 -16.04 1.85 24.08
CA ASN A 8 -16.60 2.81 23.11
C ASN A 8 -16.07 2.53 21.70
N THR A 9 -16.76 1.65 20.97
CA THR A 9 -16.43 1.29 19.57
C THR A 9 -16.34 2.50 18.66
N ASP A 10 -17.23 3.48 18.81
CA ASP A 10 -17.23 4.71 18.02
C ASP A 10 -15.91 5.49 18.17
N ARG A 11 -15.34 5.50 19.37
CA ARG A 11 -14.07 6.19 19.65
C ARG A 11 -12.90 5.46 19.00
N VAL A 12 -12.90 4.13 19.01
CA VAL A 12 -11.85 3.31 18.39
C VAL A 12 -11.91 3.43 16.87
N ILE A 13 -13.11 3.34 16.28
CA ILE A 13 -13.30 3.47 14.82
C ILE A 13 -12.89 4.87 14.36
N SER A 14 -13.34 5.92 15.06
CA SER A 14 -12.96 7.31 14.77
C SER A 14 -11.44 7.51 14.85
N LEU A 15 -10.79 6.98 15.89
CA LEU A 15 -9.35 7.12 16.06
C LEU A 15 -8.56 6.42 14.95
N VAL A 16 -8.93 5.19 14.58
CA VAL A 16 -8.29 4.46 13.46
C VAL A 16 -8.51 5.18 12.13
N PHE A 17 -9.72 5.71 11.91
CA PHE A 17 -10.05 6.46 10.70
C PHE A 17 -9.24 7.77 10.60
N VAL A 18 -9.12 8.52 11.70
CA VAL A 18 -8.33 9.75 11.75
C VAL A 18 -6.86 9.47 11.45
N ILE A 19 -6.28 8.41 12.03
CA ILE A 19 -4.89 8.03 11.75
C ILE A 19 -4.73 7.64 10.28
N GLY A 20 -5.65 6.83 9.74
CA GLY A 20 -5.61 6.41 8.33
C GLY A 20 -5.72 7.60 7.36
N ALA A 21 -6.66 8.51 7.60
CA ALA A 21 -6.85 9.72 6.80
C ALA A 21 -5.63 10.66 6.88
N ALA A 22 -5.04 10.81 8.08
CA ALA A 22 -3.83 11.60 8.26
C ALA A 22 -2.65 11.00 7.48
N MET A 23 -2.43 9.69 7.54
CA MET A 23 -1.38 9.03 6.76
C MET A 23 -1.60 9.13 5.25
N ALA A 24 -2.86 9.00 4.79
CA ALA A 24 -3.21 9.17 3.38
C ALA A 24 -2.94 10.61 2.90
N GLY A 25 -3.28 11.61 3.71
CA GLY A 25 -2.98 13.02 3.42
C GLY A 25 -1.48 13.30 3.34
N LEU A 26 -0.71 12.79 4.31
CA LEU A 26 0.75 12.90 4.31
C LEU A 26 1.38 12.25 3.07
N ALA A 27 0.92 11.05 2.70
CA ALA A 27 1.38 10.37 1.49
C ALA A 27 1.08 11.19 0.23
N GLY A 28 -0.12 11.77 0.12
CA GLY A 28 -0.49 12.64 -0.98
C GLY A 28 0.44 13.86 -1.12
N VAL A 29 0.71 14.57 -0.02
CA VAL A 29 1.61 15.73 -0.01
C VAL A 29 3.04 15.34 -0.41
N LEU A 30 3.54 14.19 0.06
CA LEU A 30 4.87 13.71 -0.29
C LEU A 30 5.00 13.40 -1.79
N VAL A 31 3.95 12.83 -2.40
CA VAL A 31 3.95 12.51 -3.82
C VAL A 31 3.86 13.78 -4.67
N THR A 32 3.00 14.73 -4.32
CA THR A 32 2.86 15.99 -5.06
C THR A 32 4.14 16.84 -5.00
N MET A 33 4.83 16.83 -3.86
CA MET A 33 6.12 17.51 -3.69
C MET A 33 7.24 16.88 -4.54
N ASN A 34 7.18 15.58 -4.81
CA ASN A 34 8.19 14.89 -5.61
C ASN A 34 7.98 15.08 -7.12
N TYR A 35 6.74 14.98 -7.60
CA TYR A 35 6.45 15.02 -9.05
C TYR A 35 6.17 16.43 -9.60
N GLY A 36 5.80 17.42 -8.77
CA GLY A 36 5.72 18.84 -9.14
C GLY A 36 4.72 19.23 -10.24
N THR A 37 4.07 18.25 -10.88
CA THR A 37 3.12 18.41 -11.97
C THR A 37 1.94 17.46 -11.77
N PHE A 38 0.73 17.98 -11.90
CA PHE A 38 -0.50 17.20 -11.79
C PHE A 38 -0.95 16.78 -13.19
N ASP A 39 -0.68 15.53 -13.55
CA ASP A 39 -1.35 14.89 -14.67
C ASP A 39 -2.58 14.12 -14.16
N PHE A 40 -3.65 14.09 -14.94
CA PHE A 40 -4.92 13.44 -14.55
C PHE A 40 -4.73 11.93 -14.31
N TYR A 41 -3.72 11.34 -14.96
CA TYR A 41 -3.42 9.90 -14.88
C TYR A 41 -2.66 9.50 -13.59
N VAL A 42 -2.11 10.46 -12.85
CA VAL A 42 -1.29 10.22 -11.64
C VAL A 42 -2.08 9.45 -10.58
N GLY A 43 -3.36 9.75 -10.39
CA GLY A 43 -4.21 9.03 -9.42
C GLY A 43 -4.38 7.54 -9.76
N PHE A 44 -4.50 7.21 -11.04
CA PHE A 44 -4.63 5.83 -11.49
C PHE A 44 -3.31 5.07 -11.31
N ILE A 45 -2.18 5.68 -11.69
CA ILE A 45 -0.85 5.08 -11.50
C ILE A 45 -0.57 4.81 -10.01
N ILE A 46 -0.83 5.79 -9.13
CA ILE A 46 -0.65 5.63 -7.68
C ILE A 46 -1.57 4.54 -7.15
N GLY A 47 -2.82 4.49 -7.61
CA GLY A 47 -3.79 3.46 -7.20
C GLY A 47 -3.30 2.05 -7.53
N VAL A 48 -2.79 1.85 -8.74
CA VAL A 48 -2.20 0.57 -9.12
C VAL A 48 -0.97 0.26 -8.27
N LYS A 49 -0.05 1.20 -8.06
CA LYS A 49 1.14 1.00 -7.21
C LYS A 49 0.81 0.72 -5.75
N ALA A 50 -0.24 1.34 -5.22
CA ALA A 50 -0.74 1.05 -3.88
C ALA A 50 -1.31 -0.37 -3.80
N PHE A 51 -2.01 -0.82 -4.85
CA PHE A 51 -2.50 -2.19 -4.95
C PHE A 51 -1.36 -3.21 -5.07
N THR A 52 -0.33 -2.93 -5.89
CA THR A 52 0.84 -3.80 -6.03
C THR A 52 1.57 -3.95 -4.69
N ALA A 53 1.75 -2.85 -3.95
CA ALA A 53 2.34 -2.84 -2.61
C ALA A 53 1.52 -3.64 -1.58
N ALA A 54 0.19 -3.51 -1.61
CA ALA A 54 -0.71 -4.26 -0.74
C ALA A 54 -0.69 -5.76 -1.05
N VAL A 55 -0.64 -6.15 -2.32
CA VAL A 55 -0.55 -7.55 -2.75
C VAL A 55 0.82 -8.15 -2.39
N LEU A 56 1.92 -7.41 -2.59
CA LEU A 56 3.26 -7.82 -2.18
C LEU A 56 3.33 -8.08 -0.67
N GLY A 57 2.70 -7.21 0.13
CA GLY A 57 2.61 -7.35 1.58
C GLY A 57 1.70 -8.49 2.07
N GLY A 58 0.65 -8.79 1.30
CA GLY A 58 -0.40 -9.77 1.62
C GLY A 58 -1.73 -9.10 1.98
N ILE A 59 -2.79 -9.43 1.23
CA ILE A 59 -4.14 -8.88 1.42
C ILE A 59 -4.68 -9.28 2.81
N GLY A 60 -5.00 -8.29 3.64
CA GLY A 60 -5.59 -8.51 4.98
C GLY A 60 -4.63 -8.36 6.16
N SER A 61 -3.33 -8.09 5.93
CA SER A 61 -2.37 -7.79 7.00
C SER A 61 -1.86 -6.35 6.92
N LEU A 62 -2.21 -5.52 7.90
CA LEU A 62 -1.73 -4.13 7.98
C LEU A 62 -0.19 -4.03 8.06
N PRO A 63 0.52 -4.87 8.84
CA PRO A 63 1.98 -4.84 8.91
C PRO A 63 2.65 -5.33 7.62
N GLY A 64 2.04 -6.33 6.97
CA GLY A 64 2.54 -6.87 5.70
C GLY A 64 2.45 -5.84 4.59
N ALA A 65 1.31 -5.14 4.47
CA ALA A 65 1.11 -4.07 3.50
C ALA A 65 2.10 -2.91 3.67
N MET A 66 2.42 -2.51 4.92
CA MET A 66 3.44 -1.48 5.16
C MET A 66 4.85 -1.91 4.71
N LEU A 67 5.26 -3.14 5.04
CA LEU A 67 6.56 -3.66 4.61
C LEU A 67 6.63 -3.87 3.09
N GLY A 68 5.53 -4.33 2.48
CA GLY A 68 5.40 -4.46 1.03
C GLY A 68 5.52 -3.11 0.32
N GLY A 69 4.81 -2.08 0.79
CA GLY A 69 4.93 -0.73 0.24
C GLY A 69 6.33 -0.14 0.38
N LEU A 70 6.99 -0.36 1.50
CA LEU A 70 8.36 0.11 1.72
C LEU A 70 9.36 -0.57 0.77
N LEU A 71 9.28 -1.91 0.63
CA LEU A 71 10.14 -2.66 -0.28
C LEU A 71 9.91 -2.28 -1.74
N LEU A 72 8.65 -2.14 -2.14
CA LEU A 72 8.29 -1.77 -3.51
C LEU A 72 8.75 -0.34 -3.81
N GLY A 73 8.55 0.60 -2.89
CA GLY A 73 9.00 1.98 -3.02
C GLY A 73 10.53 2.12 -3.09
N VAL A 74 11.28 1.37 -2.27
CA VAL A 74 12.75 1.35 -2.32
C VAL A 74 13.25 0.75 -3.63
N ALA A 75 12.65 -0.37 -4.06
CA ALA A 75 12.98 -0.97 -5.35
C ALA A 75 12.72 0.01 -6.49
N GLU A 76 11.53 0.63 -6.53
CA GLU A 76 11.18 1.61 -7.57
C GLU A 76 12.12 2.82 -7.55
N ALA A 77 12.48 3.35 -6.38
CA ALA A 77 13.44 4.44 -6.24
C ALA A 77 14.84 4.08 -6.74
N GLN A 78 15.27 2.82 -6.56
CA GLN A 78 16.57 2.34 -7.05
C GLN A 78 16.56 2.13 -8.56
N PHE A 79 15.47 1.59 -9.12
CA PHE A 79 15.28 1.44 -10.57
C PHE A 79 15.10 2.80 -11.28
N ALA A 80 14.46 3.77 -10.62
CA ALA A 80 14.33 5.15 -11.07
C ALA A 80 15.67 5.84 -11.35
N GLY A 81 16.68 5.52 -10.54
CA GLY A 81 18.02 6.12 -10.64
C GLY A 81 18.84 5.56 -11.81
N MET A 82 18.41 4.46 -12.43
CA MET A 82 19.16 3.78 -13.50
C MET A 82 18.47 3.80 -14.88
N VAL A 83 17.13 3.96 -14.97
CA VAL A 83 16.37 3.87 -16.23
C VAL A 83 15.30 4.97 -16.32
N ASN A 84 15.10 5.53 -17.52
CA ASN A 84 14.11 6.57 -17.86
C ASN A 84 12.76 6.40 -17.13
N SER A 85 12.21 7.51 -16.62
CA SER A 85 10.97 7.59 -15.83
C SER A 85 9.75 6.90 -16.44
N ASP A 86 9.67 6.75 -17.77
CA ASP A 86 8.55 6.12 -18.46
C ASP A 86 8.45 4.60 -18.24
N TYR A 87 9.58 3.93 -17.93
CA TYR A 87 9.58 2.48 -17.69
C TYR A 87 9.21 2.09 -16.25
N LYS A 88 9.05 3.05 -15.35
CA LYS A 88 8.68 2.81 -13.93
C LYS A 88 7.32 2.13 -13.79
N ASP A 89 6.36 2.53 -14.61
CA ASP A 89 4.98 2.03 -14.51
C ASP A 89 4.87 0.61 -15.08
N VAL A 90 5.58 0.33 -16.18
CA VAL A 90 5.70 -1.01 -16.75
C VAL A 90 6.39 -1.97 -15.78
N PHE A 91 7.41 -1.49 -15.05
CA PHE A 91 8.09 -2.28 -14.05
C PHE A 91 7.18 -2.61 -12.85
N SER A 92 6.41 -1.64 -12.34
CA SER A 92 5.45 -1.87 -11.25
C SER A 92 4.37 -2.89 -11.63
N PHE A 93 3.82 -2.77 -12.85
CA PHE A 93 2.83 -3.72 -13.36
C PHE A 93 3.44 -5.11 -13.59
N GLY A 94 4.64 -5.19 -14.19
CA GLY A 94 5.35 -6.44 -14.38
C GLY A 94 5.67 -7.15 -13.08
N LEU A 95 6.10 -6.39 -12.06
CA LEU A 95 6.35 -6.91 -10.72
C LEU A 95 5.09 -7.52 -10.11
N LEU A 96 3.93 -6.86 -10.23
CA LEU A 96 2.65 -7.41 -9.76
C LEU A 96 2.31 -8.74 -10.44
N VAL A 97 2.45 -8.82 -11.78
CA VAL A 97 2.18 -10.06 -12.52
C VAL A 97 3.11 -11.18 -12.06
N VAL A 98 4.40 -10.90 -11.91
CA VAL A 98 5.40 -11.86 -11.44
C VAL A 98 5.09 -12.32 -10.00
N ILE A 99 4.69 -11.40 -9.11
CA ILE A 99 4.36 -11.73 -7.71
C ILE A 99 3.11 -12.58 -7.62
N LEU A 100 2.07 -12.28 -8.40
CA LEU A 100 0.85 -13.10 -8.42
C LEU A 100 1.14 -14.52 -8.91
N ILE A 101 2.08 -14.70 -9.85
CA ILE A 101 2.52 -16.01 -10.35
C ILE A 101 3.33 -16.77 -9.29
N PHE A 102 4.29 -16.13 -8.64
CA PHE A 102 5.23 -16.82 -7.75
C PHE A 102 4.77 -16.94 -6.30
N ARG A 103 4.03 -15.96 -5.77
CA ARG A 103 3.51 -15.95 -4.39
C ARG A 103 2.23 -15.12 -4.24
N PRO A 104 1.06 -15.67 -4.58
CA PRO A 104 -0.23 -14.98 -4.47
C PRO A 104 -0.65 -14.63 -3.02
N GLN A 105 0.10 -15.06 -2.00
CA GLN A 105 -0.20 -14.81 -0.58
C GLN A 105 0.65 -13.70 0.07
N GLY A 106 1.63 -13.10 -0.64
CA GLY A 106 2.46 -12.00 -0.11
C GLY A 106 3.50 -12.40 0.95
N LEU A 107 4.31 -11.43 1.41
CA LEU A 107 5.46 -11.62 2.32
C LEU A 107 5.06 -12.02 3.75
N LEU A 108 3.92 -11.51 4.23
CA LEU A 108 3.39 -11.77 5.57
C LEU A 108 1.93 -12.23 5.52
N GLY A 109 1.55 -12.99 4.48
CA GLY A 109 0.28 -13.70 4.44
C GLY A 109 0.27 -14.78 5.53
N ARG A 110 -0.27 -14.46 6.70
CA ARG A 110 -0.58 -15.48 7.71
C ARG A 110 -2.06 -15.85 7.67
N PRO A 111 -2.33 -17.14 7.89
CA PRO A 111 -3.59 -17.78 7.57
C PRO A 111 -4.69 -17.12 8.41
N MET A 112 -5.89 -17.08 7.84
CA MET A 112 -7.17 -17.12 8.53
C MET A 112 -6.98 -17.30 10.05
N VAL A 113 -7.02 -16.20 10.81
CA VAL A 113 -7.26 -16.30 12.26
C VAL A 113 -8.70 -16.75 12.37
N ALA A 114 -8.91 -18.04 12.13
CA ALA A 114 -10.04 -18.76 12.65
C ALA A 114 -9.82 -18.89 14.15
N LYS A 115 -10.93 -18.68 14.88
CA LYS A 115 -11.16 -19.02 16.30
C LYS A 115 -10.52 -18.05 17.30
N VAL A 116 -11.26 -17.45 18.23
CA VAL A 116 -12.60 -17.71 18.81
C VAL A 116 -13.24 -16.37 19.15
#